data_AF-A0A4Q1EZC8-F1
#
_entry.id   AF-A0A4Q1EZC8-F1
#
_cell.length_a   1.000
_cell.length_b   1.000
_cell.length_c   1.000
_cell.angle_alpha   90.00
_cell.angle_beta   90.00
_cell.angle_gamma   90.00
#
_symmetry.space_group_name_H-M   'P 1'
#
loop_
_entity.id
_entity.type
_entity.pdbx_description
1 polymer ?
#
loop_
_entity_poly.entity_id
_entity_poly.type
_entity_poly.pdbx_seq_one_letter_code
_entity_poly.pdbx_strand_id
1 'polypeptide(L)'
;TVYYGSLTAGTCESITRLAVTAIINDAGTPTGSAIQEFCLTSNALISDLVTNESNVSWYDAANGGNVVSAGTTLVNGTIYYGSLTAGTCESITRLAVTAIINNVGTPTGSATQEFCSTSNALVSDLVTN
;
A
#
# COMPACT_ATOMS: atom_id res chain seq x y z
N THR A 1 23.94 3.70 -18.53
CA THR A 1 24.13 4.61 -19.69
C THR A 1 25.50 5.26 -19.64
N VAL A 2 26.19 5.40 -20.77
CA VAL A 2 27.51 6.06 -20.84
C VAL A 2 27.35 7.51 -21.30
N TYR A 3 27.89 8.44 -20.53
CA TYR A 3 27.96 9.87 -20.83
C TYR A 3 29.39 10.26 -21.15
N TYR A 4 29.59 11.35 -21.88
CA TYR A 4 30.92 11.82 -22.27
C TYR A 4 31.12 13.26 -21.83
N GLY A 5 32.04 13.47 -20.88
CA GLY A 5 32.44 14.81 -20.43
C GLY A 5 33.59 15.37 -21.28
N SER A 6 33.53 16.66 -21.57
CA SER A 6 34.62 17.43 -22.18
C SER A 6 34.96 18.65 -21.31
N LEU A 7 36.20 19.10 -21.38
CA LEU A 7 36.66 20.30 -20.69
C LEU A 7 36.61 21.48 -21.66
N THR A 8 36.06 22.61 -21.20
CA THR A 8 36.04 23.86 -21.94
C THR A 8 36.82 24.95 -21.20
N ALA A 9 37.71 25.64 -21.92
CA ALA A 9 38.44 26.80 -21.44
C ALA A 9 38.39 27.91 -22.51
N GLY A 10 37.57 28.93 -22.28
CA GLY A 10 37.25 29.92 -23.30
C GLY A 10 36.48 29.28 -24.46
N THR A 11 37.01 29.37 -25.68
CA THR A 11 36.43 28.77 -26.91
C THR A 11 37.01 27.40 -27.25
N CYS A 12 37.94 26.87 -26.44
CA CYS A 12 38.60 25.60 -26.71
C CYS A 12 37.93 24.48 -25.91
N GLU A 13 37.58 23.38 -26.59
CA GLU A 13 37.07 22.14 -26.00
C GLU A 13 38.12 21.03 -26.11
N SER A 14 38.17 20.10 -25.13
CA SER A 14 39.12 18.99 -25.15
C SER A 14 38.90 18.04 -26.32
N ILE A 15 40.00 17.66 -27.00
CA ILE A 15 39.99 16.71 -28.13
C ILE A 15 39.60 15.29 -27.70
N THR A 16 39.88 14.93 -26.45
CA THR A 16 39.45 13.66 -25.85
C THR A 16 38.29 13.92 -24.90
N ARG A 17 37.28 13.06 -24.96
CA ARG A 17 36.16 13.06 -24.04
C ARG A 17 36.35 11.94 -23.03
N LEU A 18 36.09 12.24 -21.76
CA LEU A 18 36.08 11.22 -20.71
C LEU A 18 34.73 10.50 -20.75
N ALA A 19 34.76 9.19 -21.02
CA ALA A 19 33.58 8.35 -20.89
C ALA A 19 33.28 8.11 -19.40
N VAL A 20 32.04 8.36 -18.99
CA VAL A 20 31.52 8.16 -17.64
C VAL A 20 30.33 7.21 -17.72
N THR A 21 30.45 6.02 -17.14
CA THR A 21 29.36 5.05 -17.08
C THR A 21 28.51 5.29 -15.85
N ALA A 22 27.23 5.63 -16.05
CA ALA A 22 26.23 5.65 -15.01
C ALA A 22 25.50 4.30 -14.97
N ILE A 23 25.48 3.66 -13.79
CA ILE A 23 24.73 2.44 -13.52
C ILE A 23 23.54 2.84 -12.65
N ILE A 24 22.33 2.51 -13.09
CA ILE A 24 21.10 2.68 -12.31
C ILE A 24 20.75 1.29 -11.79
N ASN A 25 20.80 1.11 -10.47
CA ASN A 25 20.36 -0.12 -9.83
C ASN A 25 18.89 0.07 -9.39
N ASP A 26 18.07 -0.96 -9.62
CA ASP A 26 16.68 -1.02 -9.19
C ASP A 26 16.58 -1.97 -8.00
N ALA A 27 15.86 -1.58 -6.95
CA ALA A 27 15.61 -2.44 -5.79
C ALA A 27 14.65 -3.60 -6.11
N GLY A 28 14.02 -3.57 -7.30
CA GLY A 28 12.95 -4.47 -7.69
C GLY A 28 11.61 -3.96 -7.19
N THR A 29 10.52 -4.38 -7.83
CA THR A 29 9.16 -4.00 -7.44
C THR A 29 8.65 -4.98 -6.39
N PRO A 30 8.11 -4.52 -5.24
CA PRO A 30 7.45 -5.42 -4.32
C PRO A 30 6.25 -6.11 -4.97
N THR A 31 5.89 -7.28 -4.46
CA THR A 31 4.81 -8.11 -4.97
C THR A 31 3.79 -8.41 -3.87
N GLY A 32 2.55 -8.66 -4.26
CA GLY A 32 1.46 -8.89 -3.32
C GLY A 32 0.10 -8.75 -3.98
N SER A 33 -0.96 -8.86 -3.17
CA SER A 33 -2.31 -8.62 -3.67
C SER A 33 -2.52 -7.14 -3.98
N ALA A 34 -3.00 -6.85 -5.18
CA ALA A 34 -3.35 -5.48 -5.60
C ALA A 34 -4.60 -4.93 -4.91
N ILE A 35 -5.40 -5.80 -4.27
CA ILE A 35 -6.58 -5.44 -3.49
C ILE A 35 -6.47 -6.11 -2.13
N GLN A 36 -6.60 -5.34 -1.06
CA GLN A 36 -6.58 -5.84 0.32
C GLN A 36 -7.81 -5.35 1.05
N GLU A 37 -8.49 -6.29 1.68
CA GLU A 37 -9.78 -6.05 2.34
C GLU A 37 -9.61 -6.04 3.86
N PHE A 38 -10.23 -5.06 4.50
CA PHE A 38 -10.21 -4.87 5.94
C PHE A 38 -11.63 -4.61 6.45
N CYS A 39 -11.88 -4.91 7.72
CA CYS A 39 -13.14 -4.57 8.37
C CYS A 39 -13.10 -3.12 8.87
N LEU A 40 -14.20 -2.39 8.77
CA LEU A 40 -14.29 -1.02 9.31
C LEU A 40 -13.93 -0.97 10.81
N THR A 41 -14.31 -2.00 11.56
CA THR A 41 -14.03 -2.13 12.99
C THR A 41 -12.57 -2.38 13.32
N SER A 42 -11.75 -2.83 12.36
CA SER A 42 -10.33 -3.09 12.62
C SER A 42 -9.50 -1.82 12.68
N ASN A 43 -10.02 -0.67 12.21
CA ASN A 43 -9.28 0.59 12.08
C ASN A 43 -7.90 0.38 11.44
N ALA A 44 -7.86 -0.36 10.33
CA ALA A 44 -6.62 -0.79 9.70
C ALA A 44 -5.69 0.40 9.36
N LEU A 45 -4.40 0.19 9.53
CA LEU A 45 -3.33 1.16 9.31
C LEU A 45 -2.48 0.79 8.09
N ILE A 46 -1.62 1.69 7.64
CA ILE A 46 -0.65 1.43 6.58
C ILE A 46 0.27 0.24 6.92
N SER A 47 0.61 0.07 8.20
CA SER A 47 1.38 -1.10 8.67
C SER A 47 0.67 -2.44 8.45
N ASP A 48 -0.65 -2.44 8.24
CA ASP A 48 -1.44 -3.65 8.06
C ASP A 48 -1.49 -4.11 6.59
N LEU A 49 -0.98 -3.30 5.66
CA LEU A 49 -0.83 -3.70 4.26
C LEU A 49 0.26 -4.78 4.14
N VAL A 50 -0.10 -5.89 3.51
CA VAL A 50 0.79 -7.06 3.39
C VAL A 50 1.41 -7.13 2.00
N THR A 51 2.70 -7.39 1.95
CA THR A 51 3.47 -7.70 0.74
C THR A 51 4.21 -9.02 0.92
N ASN A 52 4.68 -9.62 -0.17
CA ASN A 52 5.50 -10.84 -0.09
C ASN A 52 6.91 -10.54 0.45
N GLU A 53 7.40 -9.33 0.22
CA GLU A 53 8.68 -8.85 0.72
C GLU A 53 8.51 -8.07 2.02
N SER A 54 9.59 -8.00 2.81
CA SER A 54 9.66 -7.18 4.02
C SER A 54 10.20 -5.78 3.72
N ASN A 55 10.07 -4.85 4.68
CA ASN A 55 10.60 -3.49 4.61
C ASN A 55 10.08 -2.65 3.42
N VAL A 56 8.83 -2.85 3.02
CA VAL A 56 8.16 -2.02 2.02
C VAL A 56 7.78 -0.68 2.64
N SER A 57 8.21 0.40 2.01
CA SER A 57 7.79 1.77 2.34
C SER A 57 6.61 2.17 1.45
N TRP A 58 5.60 2.81 2.04
CA TRP A 58 4.37 3.19 1.34
C TRP A 58 4.35 4.66 0.95
N TYR A 59 3.78 4.94 -0.21
CA TYR A 59 3.67 6.27 -0.80
C TYR A 59 2.26 6.58 -1.29
N ASP A 60 1.94 7.87 -1.38
CA ASP A 60 0.65 8.39 -1.86
C ASP A 60 0.51 8.45 -3.40
N ALA A 61 1.60 8.21 -4.14
CA ALA A 61 1.63 8.26 -5.60
C ALA A 61 2.53 7.17 -6.21
N ALA A 62 2.22 6.78 -7.46
CA ALA A 62 2.98 5.78 -8.23
C ALA A 62 4.42 6.21 -8.53
N ASN A 63 4.62 7.51 -8.75
CA ASN A 63 5.92 8.13 -8.99
C ASN A 63 6.01 9.42 -8.17
N GLY A 64 7.14 9.64 -7.49
CA GLY A 64 7.27 10.78 -6.57
C GLY A 64 6.35 10.66 -5.36
N GLY A 65 5.69 11.75 -4.98
CA GLY A 65 4.78 11.76 -3.84
C GLY A 65 5.48 11.78 -2.48
N ASN A 66 4.69 11.63 -1.42
CA ASN A 66 5.18 11.61 -0.04
C ASN A 66 5.12 10.20 0.55
N VAL A 67 6.07 9.91 1.44
CA VAL A 67 6.01 8.71 2.28
C VAL A 67 4.79 8.81 3.19
N VAL A 68 3.99 7.76 3.22
CA VAL A 68 2.85 7.64 4.13
C VAL A 68 3.33 6.95 5.40
N SER A 69 3.09 7.57 6.55
CA SER A 69 3.48 7.01 7.84
C SER A 69 2.76 5.69 8.11
N ALA A 70 3.47 4.70 8.67
CA ALA A 70 2.92 3.40 9.03
C ALA A 70 1.71 3.49 9.99
N GLY A 71 1.63 4.55 10.81
CA GLY A 71 0.51 4.78 11.73
C GLY A 71 -0.70 5.49 11.11
N THR A 72 -0.69 5.77 9.81
CA THR A 72 -1.81 6.40 9.12
C THR A 72 -2.94 5.38 8.93
N THR A 73 -4.18 5.76 9.23
CA THR A 73 -5.35 4.91 8.99
C THR A 73 -5.60 4.75 7.49
N LEU A 74 -5.94 3.54 7.07
CA LEU A 74 -6.32 3.25 5.69
C LEU A 74 -7.65 3.93 5.36
N VAL A 75 -7.71 4.50 4.15
CA VAL A 75 -8.92 5.12 3.63
C VAL A 75 -9.54 4.20 2.58
N ASN A 76 -10.84 3.94 2.70
CA ASN A 76 -11.56 3.07 1.77
C ASN A 76 -11.43 3.54 0.32
N GLY A 77 -11.10 2.61 -0.58
CA GLY A 77 -10.91 2.86 -2.01
C GLY A 77 -9.61 3.59 -2.35
N THR A 78 -8.74 3.88 -1.37
CA THR A 78 -7.47 4.55 -1.63
C THR A 78 -6.41 3.56 -2.09
N ILE A 79 -5.61 3.99 -3.07
CA ILE A 79 -4.48 3.23 -3.58
C ILE A 79 -3.20 3.72 -2.88
N TYR A 80 -2.46 2.80 -2.28
CA TYR A 80 -1.16 3.03 -1.70
C TYR A 80 -0.08 2.35 -2.55
N TYR A 81 1.10 2.96 -2.63
CA TYR A 81 2.16 2.52 -3.52
C TYR A 81 3.38 2.04 -2.71
N GLY A 82 3.62 0.73 -2.72
CA GLY A 82 4.72 0.08 -2.01
C GLY A 82 6.02 0.14 -2.80
N SER A 83 7.12 0.51 -2.14
CA SER A 83 8.48 0.54 -2.69
C SER A 83 9.42 -0.25 -1.79
N LEU A 84 10.33 -1.00 -2.40
CA LEU A 84 11.47 -1.60 -1.73
C LEU A 84 12.64 -0.62 -1.69
N THR A 85 13.52 -0.84 -0.72
CA THR A 85 14.80 -0.15 -0.62
C THR A 85 15.90 -1.21 -0.49
N ALA A 86 16.83 -1.22 -1.46
CA ALA A 86 18.00 -2.09 -1.48
C ALA A 86 19.27 -1.22 -1.45
N GLY A 87 19.87 -1.07 -0.27
CA GLY A 87 20.99 -0.15 -0.06
C GLY A 87 20.54 1.30 -0.22
N THR A 88 21.06 2.00 -1.24
CA THR A 88 20.68 3.39 -1.56
C THR A 88 19.68 3.49 -2.71
N CYS A 89 19.24 2.36 -3.26
CA CYS A 89 18.34 2.33 -4.41
C CYS A 89 16.93 2.01 -3.95
N GLU A 90 15.95 2.72 -4.49
CA GLU A 90 14.53 2.42 -4.33
C GLU A 90 13.97 1.77 -5.60
N SER A 91 12.79 1.17 -5.50
CA SER A 91 12.07 0.62 -6.64
C SER A 91 11.75 1.70 -7.67
N ILE A 92 12.08 1.44 -8.93
CA ILE A 92 11.67 2.31 -10.05
C ILE A 92 10.15 2.25 -10.24
N THR A 93 9.59 1.06 -10.11
CA THR A 93 8.14 0.80 -10.17
C THR A 93 7.64 0.37 -8.80
N ARG A 94 6.52 0.96 -8.36
CA ARG A 94 5.90 0.67 -7.07
C ARG A 94 4.72 -0.27 -7.22
N LEU A 95 4.48 -1.10 -6.20
CA LEU A 95 3.30 -1.96 -6.11
C LEU A 95 2.08 -1.12 -5.73
N ALA A 96 1.06 -1.06 -6.59
CA ALA A 96 -0.21 -0.42 -6.26
C ALA A 96 -1.11 -1.38 -5.47
N VAL A 97 -1.56 -0.97 -4.28
CA VAL A 97 -2.50 -1.72 -3.44
C VAL A 97 -3.71 -0.85 -3.11
N THR A 98 -4.89 -1.32 -3.48
CA THR A 98 -6.17 -0.69 -3.15
C THR A 98 -6.67 -1.25 -1.82
N ALA A 99 -6.84 -0.37 -0.83
CA ALA A 99 -7.44 -0.73 0.45
C ALA A 99 -8.97 -0.66 0.36
N ILE A 100 -9.65 -1.77 0.61
CA ILE A 100 -11.11 -1.85 0.66
C ILE A 100 -11.53 -2.05 2.11
N ILE A 101 -12.30 -1.11 2.65
CA ILE A 101 -12.82 -1.16 4.01
C ILE A 101 -14.28 -1.57 3.96
N ASN A 102 -14.55 -2.80 4.37
CA ASN A 102 -15.88 -3.39 4.42
C ASN A 102 -16.56 -3.07 5.74
N ASN A 103 -17.77 -2.52 5.67
CA ASN A 103 -18.63 -2.34 6.84
C ASN A 103 -19.72 -3.42 6.83
N VAL A 104 -19.60 -4.41 7.71
CA VAL A 104 -20.74 -5.28 8.01
C VAL A 104 -21.69 -4.50 8.90
N GLY A 105 -22.92 -4.32 8.44
CA GLY A 105 -23.96 -3.66 9.22
C GLY A 105 -24.14 -4.36 10.57
N THR A 106 -24.54 -3.60 11.58
CA THR A 106 -24.96 -4.19 12.85
C THR A 106 -26.21 -5.04 12.63
N PRO A 107 -26.27 -6.28 13.14
CA PRO A 107 -27.50 -7.07 13.11
C PRO A 107 -28.65 -6.26 13.71
N THR A 108 -29.76 -6.22 13.00
CA THR A 108 -31.00 -5.56 13.40
C THR A 108 -31.99 -6.60 13.93
N GLY A 109 -32.94 -6.18 14.75
CA GLY A 109 -33.91 -7.09 15.33
C GLY A 109 -34.64 -6.43 16.49
N SER A 110 -35.75 -7.03 16.92
CA SER A 110 -36.40 -6.56 18.13
C SER A 110 -35.50 -6.85 19.34
N ALA A 111 -35.18 -5.82 20.13
CA ALA A 111 -34.44 -5.98 21.38
C ALA A 111 -35.22 -6.83 22.40
N THR A 112 -36.54 -6.87 22.25
CA THR A 112 -37.45 -7.71 23.05
C THR A 112 -38.19 -8.66 22.13
N GLN A 113 -37.90 -9.96 22.24
CA GLN A 113 -38.63 -11.01 21.52
C GLN A 113 -39.51 -11.73 22.53
N GLU A 114 -40.82 -11.73 22.29
CA GLU A 114 -41.80 -12.37 23.16
C GLU A 114 -42.13 -13.77 22.66
N PHE A 115 -42.08 -14.72 23.59
CA PHE A 115 -42.44 -16.11 23.35
C PHE A 115 -43.47 -16.55 24.40
N CYS A 116 -44.44 -17.37 24.01
CA CYS A 116 -45.42 -17.91 24.94
C CYS A 116 -44.76 -18.91 25.90
N SER A 117 -45.17 -18.95 27.17
CA SER A 117 -44.65 -19.94 28.14
C SER A 117 -44.92 -21.39 27.72
N THR A 118 -45.91 -21.62 26.86
CA THR A 118 -46.25 -22.93 26.29
C THR A 118 -45.47 -23.27 25.02
N SER A 119 -44.69 -22.34 24.45
CA SER A 119 -44.03 -22.56 23.16
C SER A 119 -42.67 -23.25 23.26
N ASN A 120 -42.17 -23.55 24.48
CA ASN A 120 -40.84 -24.15 24.71
C ASN A 120 -39.74 -23.54 23.82
N ALA A 121 -39.74 -22.21 23.69
CA ALA A 121 -38.86 -21.52 22.76
C ALA A 121 -37.38 -21.80 23.07
N LEU A 122 -36.61 -22.02 22.01
CA LEU A 122 -35.18 -22.31 22.03
C LEU A 122 -34.37 -21.08 21.61
N VAL A 123 -33.06 -21.10 21.89
CA VAL A 123 -32.13 -20.06 21.42
C VAL A 123 -32.13 -19.94 19.89
N SER A 124 -32.42 -21.03 19.18
CA SER A 124 -32.58 -21.04 17.72
C SER A 124 -33.80 -20.28 17.20
N ASP A 125 -34.76 -19.97 18.07
CA ASP A 125 -36.00 -19.27 17.70
C ASP A 125 -35.83 -17.74 17.75
N LEU A 126 -34.67 -17.25 18.18
CA LEU A 126 -34.32 -15.84 18.14
C LEU A 126 -34.10 -15.39 16.70
N VAL A 127 -34.79 -14.33 16.29
CA VAL A 127 -34.66 -13.74 14.96
C VAL A 127 -33.85 -12.45 15.01
N THR A 128 -32.81 -12.37 14.19
CA THR A 128 -32.07 -11.14 13.87
C THR A 128 -31.90 -11.04 12.35
N ASN A 129 -31.83 -9.83 11.82
CA ASN A 129 -31.67 -9.50 10.39
C ASN A 129 -30.33 -8.81 10.14
#